data_AF-A0A6V7X6A5-F1
#
_entry.id   AF-A0A6V7X6A5-F1
#
_cell.length_a   1.000
_cell.length_b   1.000
_cell.length_c   1.000
_cell.angle_alpha   90.00
_cell.angle_beta   90.00
_cell.angle_gamma   90.00
#
_symmetry.space_group_name_H-M   'P 1'
#
loop_
_entity.id
_entity.type
_entity.pdbx_description
1 polymer ?
#
loop_
_entity_poly.entity_id
_entity_poly.type
_entity_poly.pdbx_seq_one_letter_code
_entity_poly.pdbx_strand_id
1 'polypeptide(L)' 'MTNLTAGRFDWGPDPNFSEIFQPKYNDYECHPNSIYNHGHLATGSLHPHKQGFYLTNSVPQYNKVNSGHWRVIEDTLGN' A
#
# COMPACT_ATOMS: atom_id res chain seq x y z
N MET A 1 -1.21 16.78 21.90
CA MET A 1 -0.83 16.76 20.47
C MET A 1 0.27 15.72 20.30
N THR A 2 -0.10 14.47 20.02
CA THR A 2 0.86 13.38 19.85
C THR A 2 1.45 13.45 18.45
N ASN A 3 2.78 13.57 18.39
CA ASN A 3 3.59 13.48 17.18
C ASN A 3 3.22 12.23 16.38
N LEU A 4 2.58 12.43 15.22
CA LEU A 4 2.48 11.41 14.17
C LEU A 4 3.81 11.37 13.42
N THR A 5 4.91 11.05 14.10
CA THR A 5 6.17 10.70 13.44
C THR A 5 5.97 9.35 12.77
N ALA A 6 5.57 9.39 11.49
CA ALA A 6 5.86 8.43 10.43
C ALA A 6 6.25 7.00 10.88
N GLY A 7 5.41 6.36 11.68
CA GLY A 7 5.35 4.90 11.75
C GLY A 7 4.78 4.43 10.42
N ARG A 8 5.62 4.41 9.38
CA ARG A 8 5.32 3.83 8.09
C ARG A 8 5.01 2.37 8.37
N PHE A 9 3.73 2.01 8.38
CA PHE A 9 3.31 0.63 8.60
C PHE A 9 4.02 -0.25 7.56
N ASP A 10 4.81 -1.21 8.04
CA ASP A 10 5.65 -2.05 7.20
C ASP A 10 4.78 -2.95 6.31
N TRP A 11 4.95 -2.82 4.99
CA TRP A 11 4.37 -3.75 4.03
C TRP A 11 4.78 -5.18 4.37
N GLY A 12 3.82 -6.09 4.46
CA GLY A 12 4.09 -7.45 4.92
C GLY A 12 3.16 -8.50 4.34
N PRO A 13 3.50 -9.79 4.52
CA PRO A 13 2.64 -10.87 4.10
C PRO A 13 1.34 -10.88 4.91
N ASP A 14 0.27 -11.32 4.27
CA ASP A 14 -0.99 -11.63 4.91
C ASP A 14 -0.89 -13.01 5.58
N PRO A 15 -1.09 -13.11 6.92
CA PRO A 15 -1.01 -14.38 7.63
C PRO A 15 -2.12 -15.37 7.26
N ASN A 16 -3.17 -14.93 6.55
CA ASN A 16 -4.27 -15.78 6.12
C ASN A 16 -4.06 -16.39 4.73
N PHE A 17 -2.97 -16.03 4.04
CA PHE A 17 -2.64 -16.55 2.72
C PHE A 17 -1.39 -17.41 2.78
N SER A 18 -1.35 -18.44 1.93
CA SER A 18 -0.13 -19.23 1.74
C SER A 18 0.97 -18.38 1.13
N GLU A 19 2.19 -18.50 1.65
CA GLU A 19 3.36 -17.73 1.20
C GLU A 19 3.65 -17.87 -0.30
N ILE A 20 3.29 -19.00 -0.91
CA ILE A 20 3.55 -19.26 -2.34
C ILE A 20 2.53 -18.57 -3.27
N PHE A 21 1.39 -18.12 -2.74
CA PHE A 21 0.29 -17.53 -3.53
C PHE A 21 0.09 -16.04 -3.26
N GLN A 22 0.96 -15.42 -2.45
CA GLN A 22 0.89 -13.99 -2.17
C GLN A 22 2.14 -13.26 -2.67
N PRO A 23 2.02 -11.96 -2.99
CA PRO A 23 3.18 -11.17 -3.39
C PRO A 23 4.18 -11.04 -2.25
N LYS A 24 5.46 -10.93 -2.60
CA LYS A 24 6.55 -10.56 -1.69
C LYS A 24 6.88 -9.09 -1.88
N TYR A 25 7.46 -8.49 -0.85
CA TYR A 25 7.82 -7.06 -0.87
C TYR A 25 8.70 -6.72 -2.09
N ASN A 26 9.75 -7.51 -2.33
CA ASN A 26 10.69 -7.29 -3.43
C ASN A 26 10.11 -7.55 -4.83
N ASP A 27 8.94 -8.18 -4.97
CA ASP A 27 8.32 -8.41 -6.29
C ASP A 27 7.96 -7.08 -6.99
N TYR A 28 7.81 -6.01 -6.21
CA TYR A 28 7.51 -4.64 -6.65
C TYR A 28 8.78 -3.84 -7.00
N GLU A 29 9.93 -4.28 -6.52
CA GLU A 29 11.23 -3.62 -6.63
C GLU A 29 12.08 -4.22 -7.77
N CYS A 30 11.46 -4.92 -8.73
CA CYS A 30 12.14 -5.64 -9.81
C CYS A 30 13.04 -4.76 -10.69
N HIS A 31 13.00 -3.43 -10.53
CA HIS A 31 13.89 -2.50 -11.20
C HIS A 31 14.30 -1.34 -10.26
N PRO A 32 15.58 -0.92 -10.22
CA PRO A 32 16.04 0.22 -9.42
C PRO A 32 15.41 1.56 -9.83
N ASN A 33 14.78 1.61 -11.00
CA ASN A 33 13.95 2.72 -11.47
C ASN A 33 12.46 2.32 -11.54
N SER A 34 11.99 1.44 -10.64
CA SER A 34 10.60 1.03 -10.63
C SER A 34 9.71 2.27 -10.52
N ILE A 35 8.87 2.43 -11.53
CA ILE A 35 7.85 3.49 -11.55
C ILE A 35 6.59 3.06 -10.78
N TYR A 36 6.60 1.87 -10.19
CA TYR A 36 5.49 1.31 -9.45
C TYR A 36 5.73 1.43 -7.94
N ASN A 37 4.69 1.83 -7.22
CA ASN A 37 4.60 1.77 -5.78
C ASN A 37 3.75 0.57 -5.37
N HIS A 38 3.82 0.21 -4.09
CA HIS A 38 2.78 -0.59 -3.43
C HIS A 38 1.53 0.29 -3.28
N GLY A 39 0.62 0.23 -4.26
CA GLY A 39 -0.64 0.95 -4.23
C GLY A 39 -1.65 0.19 -3.38
N HIS A 40 -2.26 0.86 -2.40
CA HIS A 40 -3.34 0.28 -1.62
C HIS A 40 -4.60 0.12 -2.49
N LEU A 41 -5.30 -1.02 -2.36
CA LEU A 41 -6.64 -1.19 -2.93
C LEU A 41 -7.70 -0.65 -1.97
N ALA A 42 -7.75 -1.20 -0.75
CA ALA A 42 -8.45 -0.58 0.37
C ALA A 42 -7.49 0.44 1.01
N THR A 43 -7.84 1.72 0.92
CA THR A 43 -6.93 2.81 1.29
C THR A 43 -6.52 2.76 2.76
N GLY A 44 -5.23 3.00 3.03
CA GLY A 44 -4.69 3.05 4.38
C GLY A 44 -5.20 4.25 5.19
N SER A 45 -5.75 5.29 4.56
CA SER A 45 -6.33 6.45 5.27
C SER A 45 -7.65 6.09 5.95
N LEU A 46 -8.51 5.31 5.28
CA LEU A 46 -9.80 4.84 5.82
C LEU A 46 -9.66 3.55 6.63
N HIS A 47 -8.60 2.78 6.37
CA HIS A 47 -8.32 1.53 7.06
C HIS A 47 -6.88 1.54 7.60
N PRO A 48 -6.55 2.39 8.60
CA PRO A 48 -5.18 2.55 9.13
C PRO A 48 -4.73 1.38 10.02
N HIS A 49 -5.32 0.21 9.82
CA HIS A 49 -4.95 -1.01 10.52
C HIS A 49 -3.83 -1.73 9.76
N LYS A 50 -3.10 -2.61 10.47
CA LYS A 50 -2.01 -3.40 9.89
C LYS A 50 -2.42 -4.15 8.62
N GLN A 51 -3.67 -4.61 8.55
CA GLN A 51 -4.24 -5.33 7.42
C GLN A 51 -4.27 -4.51 6.12
N GLY A 52 -4.36 -3.18 6.22
CA GLY A 52 -4.28 -2.29 5.06
C GLY A 52 -2.92 -2.41 4.34
N PHE A 53 -1.87 -2.75 5.08
CA PHE A 53 -0.50 -2.88 4.59
C PHE A 53 -0.11 -4.34 4.26
N TYR A 54 -1.07 -5.25 4.24
CA TYR A 54 -0.82 -6.58 3.70
C TYR A 54 -0.62 -6.51 2.19
N LEU A 55 0.35 -7.25 1.68
CA LEU A 55 0.67 -7.27 0.25
C LEU A 55 -0.49 -7.79 -0.62
N THR A 56 -1.41 -8.56 -0.03
CA THR A 56 -2.68 -8.99 -0.64
C THR A 56 -3.67 -7.85 -0.86
N ASN A 57 -3.54 -6.74 -0.13
CA ASN A 57 -4.27 -5.49 -0.34
C ASN A 57 -3.51 -4.49 -1.23
N SER A 58 -2.43 -4.95 -1.89
CA SER A 58 -1.60 -4.09 -2.75
C SER A 58 -1.51 -4.59 -4.17
N VAL A 59 -1.30 -3.65 -5.09
CA VAL A 59 -0.97 -3.92 -6.50
C VAL A 59 0.17 -3.01 -6.95
N PRO A 60 1.01 -3.42 -7.92
CA PRO A 60 1.99 -2.53 -8.52
C PRO A 60 1.26 -1.38 -9.21
N GLN A 61 1.34 -0.18 -8.62
CA GLN A 61 0.58 0.97 -9.09
C GLN A 61 1.51 2.07 -9.55
N TYR A 62 1.30 2.58 -10.77
CA TYR A 62 2.14 3.65 -11.33
C TYR A 62 2.16 4.84 -10.38
N ASN A 63 3.36 5.31 -10.02
CA ASN A 63 3.57 6.26 -8.95
C ASN A 63 2.77 7.57 -9.11
N LYS A 64 2.69 8.10 -10.33
CA LYS A 64 1.90 9.30 -10.63
C LYS A 64 0.40 9.11 -10.47
N VAL A 65 -0.09 7.88 -10.67
CA VAL A 65 -1.50 7.55 -10.42
C VAL A 65 -1.73 7.43 -8.91
N ASN A 66 -0.91 6.63 -8.21
CA ASN A 66 -1.00 6.40 -6.76
C ASN A 66 -1.05 7.70 -5.97
N SER A 67 -0.07 8.59 -6.17
CA SER A 67 0.02 9.85 -5.43
C SER A 67 -0.76 11.00 -6.07
N GLY A 68 -1.41 10.76 -7.20
CA GLY A 68 -2.14 11.76 -7.99
C GLY A 68 -3.64 11.60 -7.85
N HIS A 69 -4.33 11.38 -8.98
CA HIS A 69 -5.78 11.27 -9.00
C HIS A 69 -6.33 10.16 -8.08
N TRP A 70 -5.61 9.06 -7.89
CA TRP A 70 -6.05 7.98 -7.01
C TRP A 70 -6.20 8.47 -5.56
N ARG A 71 -5.16 9.11 -5.03
CA ARG A 71 -5.22 9.76 -3.71
C ARG A 71 -6.39 10.75 -3.59
N VAL A 72 -6.63 11.57 -4.61
CA VAL A 72 -7.75 12.55 -4.57
C VAL A 72 -9.10 11.85 -4.45
N ILE A 73 -9.28 10.72 -5.12
CA ILE A 73 -10.50 9.89 -5.01
C ILE A 73 -10.60 9.32 -3.60
N GLU A 74 -9.53 8.74 -3.06
CA GLU A 74 -9.51 8.19 -1.69
C GLU A 74 -9.85 9.25 -0.64
N ASP A 75 -9.24 10.44 -0.73
CA ASP A 75 -9.49 11.58 0.18
C ASP A 75 -10.95 12.09 0.06
N THR A 76 -11.56 12.02 -1.13
CA THR A 76 -12.95 12.45 -1.34
C THR A 76 -13.96 11.46 -0.77
N LEU A 77 -13.72 10.16 -0.92
CA LEU A 77 -14.60 9.11 -0.40
C LEU A 77 -14.50 8.95 1.13
N GLY A 78 -13.45 9.50 1.73
CA GLY A 78 -13.20 9.47 3.16
C GLY A 78 -13.81 10.60 3.99
N ASN A 79 -14.38 11.62 3.34
CA ASN A 79 -15.09 12.75 3.95
C ASN A 79 -16.61 12.58 3.80
#